data_AF-A0A7X2MTR3-F1
#
_entry.id   AF-A0A7X2MTR3-F1
#
_cell.length_a   1.000
_cell.length_b   1.000
_cell.length_c   1.000
_cell.angle_alpha   90.00
_cell.angle_beta   90.00
_cell.angle_gamma   90.00
#
_symmetry.space_group_name_H-M   'P 1'
#
loop_
_entity.id
_entity.type
_entity.pdbx_description
1 polymer ?
#
loop_
_entity_poly.entity_id
_entity_poly.type
_entity_poly.pdbx_seq_one_letter_code
_entity_poly.pdbx_strand_id
1 'polypeptide(L)'
;PAYYMEKGLKKRWMGALFAVLITLSFGVVFNSVQSNTISVAFQNAFGTSRLTLGIILILVFGGVIFGGVKRIAKMAEYIVVVLAVLYIGVAFFVILTNITQLPGVLSLIVKNAFGIDQAAGGA
;
A
#
# COMPACT_ATOMS: atom_id res chain seq x y z
N PRO A 1 11.50 14.65 -7.38
CA PRO A 1 10.88 15.25 -8.59
C PRO A 1 10.82 16.78 -8.57
N ALA A 2 10.35 17.40 -7.49
CA ALA A 2 10.32 18.87 -7.36
C ALA A 2 11.69 19.53 -7.62
N TYR A 3 12.75 19.01 -7.00
CA TYR A 3 14.12 19.53 -7.17
C TYR A 3 14.65 19.38 -8.61
N TYR A 4 14.24 18.30 -9.30
CA TYR A 4 14.59 18.08 -10.70
C TYR A 4 13.83 19.05 -11.62
N MET A 5 12.56 19.37 -11.33
CA MET A 5 11.80 20.36 -12.10
C MET A 5 12.33 21.78 -11.90
N GLU A 6 12.79 22.10 -10.69
CA GLU A 6 13.43 23.39 -10.39
C GLU A 6 14.81 23.51 -11.04
N LYS A 7 15.70 22.53 -10.87
CA LYS A 7 17.11 22.65 -11.32
C LYS A 7 17.38 22.06 -12.71
N GLY A 8 16.70 20.99 -13.08
CA GLY A 8 16.85 20.34 -14.39
C GLY A 8 16.05 21.04 -15.49
N LEU A 9 14.78 21.39 -15.22
CA LEU A 9 13.91 22.06 -16.20
C LEU A 9 13.88 23.59 -16.06
N LYS A 10 14.56 24.17 -15.05
CA LYS A 10 14.52 25.60 -14.70
C LYS A 10 13.12 26.18 -14.46
N LYS A 11 12.11 25.32 -14.21
CA LYS A 11 10.71 25.73 -14.00
C LYS A 11 10.37 25.69 -12.50
N ARG A 12 10.80 26.72 -11.76
CA ARG A 12 10.60 26.85 -10.30
C ARG A 12 9.14 26.74 -9.86
N TRP A 13 8.20 27.33 -10.63
CA TRP A 13 6.77 27.24 -10.34
C TRP A 13 6.25 25.79 -10.35
N MET A 14 6.65 24.98 -11.33
CA MET A 14 6.23 23.57 -11.40
C MET A 14 6.82 22.76 -10.24
N GLY A 15 8.06 23.03 -9.86
CA GLY A 15 8.69 22.41 -8.69
C GLY A 15 7.97 22.75 -7.39
N ALA A 16 7.60 24.03 -7.19
CA ALA A 16 6.87 24.50 -6.02
C ALA A 16 5.46 23.89 -5.95
N LEU A 17 4.71 23.90 -7.06
CA LEU A 17 3.39 23.29 -7.14
C LEU A 17 3.46 21.79 -6.82
N PHE A 18 4.43 21.08 -7.40
CA PHE A 18 4.63 19.65 -7.12
C PHE A 18 4.98 19.38 -5.66
N ALA A 19 5.82 20.22 -5.03
CA ALA A 19 6.18 20.09 -3.62
C ALA A 19 4.96 20.27 -2.69
N VAL A 20 4.09 21.23 -3.00
CA VAL A 20 2.83 21.43 -2.24
C VAL A 20 1.92 20.22 -2.41
N LEU A 21 1.70 19.77 -3.65
CA LEU A 21 0.81 18.64 -3.94
C LEU A 21 1.30 17.34 -3.31
N ILE A 22 2.61 17.04 -3.37
CA ILE A 22 3.17 15.82 -2.79
C ILE A 22 3.14 15.86 -1.27
N THR A 23 3.35 17.04 -0.66
CA THR A 23 3.26 17.21 0.79
C THR A 23 1.83 17.01 1.27
N LEU A 24 0.83 17.57 0.58
CA LEU A 24 -0.57 17.36 0.92
C LEU A 24 -0.99 15.90 0.72
N SER A 25 -0.61 15.30 -0.41
CA SER A 25 -0.98 13.93 -0.77
C SER A 25 -0.36 12.93 0.20
N PHE A 26 0.97 12.92 0.35
CA PHE A 26 1.66 11.94 1.19
C PHE A 26 1.65 12.30 2.67
N GLY A 27 1.69 13.58 3.02
CA GLY A 27 1.68 14.02 4.40
C GLY A 27 0.35 13.76 5.09
N VAL A 28 -0.78 14.02 4.41
CA VAL A 28 -2.11 13.96 5.01
C VAL A 28 -2.94 12.81 4.44
N VAL A 29 -3.17 12.81 3.12
CA VAL A 29 -4.19 11.95 2.51
C VAL A 29 -3.79 10.48 2.59
N PHE A 30 -2.60 10.11 2.09
CA PHE A 30 -2.15 8.72 2.07
C PHE A 30 -1.99 8.14 3.47
N ASN A 31 -1.42 8.88 4.43
CA ASN A 31 -1.29 8.40 5.81
C ASN A 31 -2.66 8.13 6.45
N SER A 32 -3.65 8.99 6.20
CA SER A 32 -5.01 8.82 6.71
C SER A 32 -5.69 7.59 6.11
N VAL A 33 -5.58 7.40 4.79
CA VAL A 33 -6.14 6.22 4.11
C VAL A 33 -5.50 4.93 4.63
N GLN A 34 -4.18 4.89 4.76
CA GLN A 34 -3.47 3.68 5.21
C GLN A 34 -3.81 3.31 6.66
N SER A 35 -3.80 4.28 7.58
CA SER A 35 -4.19 4.05 8.98
C SER A 35 -5.66 3.61 9.11
N ASN A 36 -6.55 4.13 8.27
CA ASN A 36 -7.95 3.72 8.21
C ASN A 36 -8.09 2.27 7.73
N THR A 37 -7.44 1.90 6.62
CA THR A 37 -7.47 0.54 6.08
C THR A 37 -6.98 -0.48 7.10
N ILE A 38 -5.88 -0.19 7.80
CA ILE A 38 -5.37 -1.05 8.88
C ILE A 38 -6.41 -1.18 10.01
N SER A 39 -7.02 -0.07 10.42
CA SER A 39 -8.05 -0.07 11.47
C SER A 39 -9.29 -0.88 11.12
N VAL A 40 -9.77 -0.77 9.89
CA VAL A 40 -10.92 -1.55 9.39
C VAL A 40 -10.56 -3.03 9.30
N ALA A 41 -9.38 -3.37 8.78
CA ALA A 41 -8.94 -4.76 8.68
C ALA A 41 -8.86 -5.45 10.06
N PHE A 42 -8.27 -4.78 11.05
CA PHE A 42 -8.18 -5.31 12.42
C PHE A 42 -9.54 -5.36 13.13
N GLN A 43 -10.41 -4.37 12.91
CA GLN A 43 -11.76 -4.42 13.46
C GLN A 43 -12.55 -5.60 12.88
N ASN A 44 -12.43 -5.85 11.58
CA ASN A 44 -13.15 -6.95 10.91
C ASN A 44 -12.58 -8.32 11.30
N ALA A 45 -11.26 -8.44 11.44
CA ALA A 45 -10.61 -9.71 11.77
C ALA A 45 -10.67 -10.07 13.27
N PHE A 46 -10.54 -9.07 14.15
CA PHE A 46 -10.34 -9.27 15.59
C PHE A 46 -11.34 -8.51 16.48
N GLY A 47 -12.28 -7.75 15.92
CA GLY A 47 -13.27 -6.96 16.68
C GLY A 47 -12.66 -5.81 17.50
N THR A 48 -11.40 -5.45 17.27
CA THR A 48 -10.69 -4.46 18.09
C THR A 48 -11.18 -3.03 17.84
N SER A 49 -11.23 -2.21 18.88
CA SER A 49 -11.56 -0.78 18.76
C SER A 49 -10.53 -0.03 17.93
N ARG A 50 -11.00 0.81 16.99
CA ARG A 50 -10.15 1.63 16.11
C ARG A 50 -9.24 2.58 16.90
N LEU A 51 -9.73 3.09 18.04
CA LEU A 51 -8.97 4.02 18.88
C LEU A 51 -7.75 3.31 19.51
N THR A 52 -7.95 2.09 20.01
CA THR A 52 -6.87 1.28 20.58
C THR A 52 -5.80 0.99 19.54
N LEU A 53 -6.21 0.60 18.32
CA LEU A 53 -5.25 0.36 17.25
C LEU A 53 -4.51 1.63 16.83
N GLY A 54 -5.21 2.77 16.73
CA GLY A 54 -4.59 4.07 16.44
C GLY A 54 -3.48 4.43 17.44
N ILE A 55 -3.72 4.24 18.74
CA ILE A 55 -2.69 4.48 19.78
C ILE A 55 -1.48 3.56 19.57
N ILE A 56 -1.71 2.27 19.31
CA ILE A 56 -0.63 1.31 19.05
C ILE A 56 0.20 1.73 17.83
N LEU A 57 -0.46 2.11 16.73
CA LEU A 57 0.21 2.57 15.51
C LEU A 57 1.04 3.83 15.79
N ILE A 58 0.52 4.80 16.53
CA ILE A 58 1.26 6.02 16.90
C ILE A 58 2.52 5.69 17.69
N LEU A 59 2.44 4.78 18.67
CA LEU A 59 3.60 4.38 19.47
C LEU A 59 4.67 3.68 18.62
N VAL A 60 4.26 2.74 17.78
CA VAL A 60 5.18 1.98 16.92
C VAL A 60 5.82 2.88 15.87
N PHE A 61 5.02 3.63 15.10
CA PHE A 61 5.54 4.52 14.06
C PHE A 61 6.31 5.69 14.64
N GLY A 62 5.89 6.25 15.77
CA GLY A 62 6.62 7.30 16.48
C GLY A 62 8.03 6.84 16.82
N GLY A 63 8.20 5.66 17.40
CA GLY A 63 9.51 5.09 17.73
C GLY A 63 10.44 4.89 16.52
N VAL A 64 9.88 4.64 15.33
CA VAL A 64 10.64 4.50 14.09
C VAL A 64 11.01 5.87 13.51
N ILE A 65 10.06 6.81 13.46
CA ILE A 65 10.23 8.13 12.85
C ILE A 65 11.24 8.98 13.62
N PHE A 66 11.18 9.00 14.96
CA PHE A 66 12.12 9.77 15.79
C PHE A 66 13.58 9.28 15.66
N GLY A 67 13.81 8.08 15.13
CA GLY A 67 15.17 7.58 14.83
C GLY A 67 15.79 8.08 13.52
N GLY A 68 15.07 8.93 12.77
CA GLY A 68 15.55 9.53 11.53
C GLY A 68 15.54 8.60 10.30
N VAL A 69 15.92 9.16 9.15
CA VAL A 69 15.75 8.52 7.83
C VAL A 69 16.46 7.17 7.70
N LYS A 70 17.66 7.03 8.31
CA LYS A 70 18.40 5.75 8.29
C LYS A 70 17.63 4.62 8.98
N ARG A 71 16.99 4.90 10.12
CA ARG A 71 16.18 3.91 10.84
C ARG A 71 14.92 3.57 10.07
N ILE A 72 14.26 4.57 9.50
CA ILE A 72 13.07 4.38 8.65
C ILE A 72 13.39 3.43 7.49
N ALA A 73 14.49 3.69 6.76
CA ALA A 73 14.90 2.86 5.64
C ALA A 73 15.18 1.41 6.07
N LYS A 74 15.96 1.22 7.14
CA LYS A 74 16.31 -0.11 7.65
C LYS A 74 15.09 -0.89 8.13
N MET A 75 14.17 -0.24 8.85
CA MET A 75 12.93 -0.88 9.31
C MET A 75 12.02 -1.24 8.13
N ALA A 76 11.86 -0.33 7.16
CA ALA A 76 11.07 -0.60 5.96
C ALA A 76 11.63 -1.79 5.17
N GLU A 77 12.96 -1.88 5.01
CA GLU A 77 13.60 -3.02 4.34
C GLU A 77 13.26 -4.35 5.02
N TYR A 78 13.46 -4.46 6.33
CA TYR A 78 13.11 -5.68 7.07
C TYR A 78 11.63 -6.02 6.97
N ILE A 79 10.74 -5.03 7.13
CA ILE A 79 9.30 -5.23 7.06
C ILE A 79 8.90 -5.72 5.67
N VAL A 80 9.45 -5.13 4.60
CA VAL A 80 9.15 -5.52 3.22
C VAL A 80 9.57 -6.96 2.95
N VAL A 81 10.75 -7.38 3.41
CA VAL A 81 11.21 -8.77 3.22
C VAL A 81 10.31 -9.75 3.97
N VAL A 82 10.00 -9.47 5.24
CA VAL A 82 9.12 -10.34 6.04
C VAL A 82 7.72 -10.44 5.43
N LEU A 83 7.15 -9.30 5.01
CA LEU A 83 5.83 -9.28 4.35
C LEU A 83 5.84 -10.05 3.03
N ALA A 84 6.87 -9.86 2.19
CA ALA A 84 6.99 -10.57 0.93
C ALA A 84 7.04 -12.08 1.14
N VAL A 85 7.87 -12.55 2.08
CA VAL A 85 8.01 -13.99 2.38
C VAL A 85 6.69 -14.57 2.90
N LEU A 86 6.03 -13.90 3.85
CA LEU A 86 4.76 -14.38 4.39
C LEU A 86 3.66 -14.40 3.34
N TYR A 87 3.52 -13.31 2.59
CA TYR A 87 2.46 -13.17 1.59
C TYR A 87 2.62 -14.17 0.45
N ILE A 88 3.84 -14.28 -0.10
CA ILE A 88 4.19 -15.24 -1.14
C ILE A 88 4.03 -16.67 -0.61
N GLY A 89 4.48 -16.95 0.61
CA GLY A 89 4.36 -18.27 1.24
C GLY A 89 2.90 -18.72 1.37
N VAL A 90 2.02 -17.84 1.87
CA VAL A 90 0.58 -18.13 1.96
C VAL A 90 -0.02 -18.32 0.56
N ALA A 91 0.32 -17.45 -0.40
CA ALA A 91 -0.18 -17.57 -1.77
C ALA A 91 0.21 -18.92 -2.40
N PHE A 92 1.48 -19.32 -2.30
CA PHE A 92 1.94 -20.62 -2.78
C PHE A 92 1.24 -21.78 -2.08
N PHE A 93 1.05 -21.70 -0.76
CA PHE A 93 0.31 -22.72 -0.02
C PHE A 93 -1.14 -22.88 -0.53
N VAL A 94 -1.85 -21.77 -0.75
CA VAL A 94 -3.21 -21.80 -1.31
C VAL A 94 -3.23 -22.38 -2.73
N ILE A 95 -2.27 -21.99 -3.57
CA ILE A 95 -2.17 -22.49 -4.95
C ILE A 95 -1.90 -24.00 -4.98
N LEU A 96 -0.97 -24.49 -4.17
CA LEU A 96 -0.62 -25.91 -4.13
C LEU A 96 -1.77 -26.78 -3.60
N THR A 97 -2.50 -26.29 -2.60
CA THR A 97 -3.66 -27.01 -2.03
C THR A 97 -4.88 -26.99 -2.96
N ASN A 98 -5.00 -25.99 -3.85
CA ASN A 98 -6.13 -25.83 -4.77
C ASN A 98 -5.70 -25.91 -6.25
N ILE A 99 -4.68 -26.71 -6.55
CA ILE A 99 -4.05 -26.73 -7.88
C ILE A 99 -5.02 -27.09 -9.01
N THR A 100 -6.06 -27.88 -8.70
CA THR A 100 -7.11 -28.26 -9.65
C THR A 100 -8.00 -27.10 -10.07
N GLN A 101 -8.13 -26.06 -9.24
CA GLN A 101 -8.92 -24.86 -9.54
C GLN A 101 -8.11 -23.82 -10.33
N LEU A 102 -6.78 -23.97 -10.38
CA LEU A 102 -5.88 -23.00 -11.01
C LEU A 102 -6.22 -22.73 -12.49
N PRO A 103 -6.51 -23.73 -13.35
CA PRO A 103 -6.91 -23.48 -14.73
C PRO A 103 -8.22 -22.68 -14.84
N GLY A 104 -9.16 -22.92 -13.92
CA GLY A 104 -10.43 -22.20 -13.86
C GLY A 104 -10.24 -20.72 -13.50
N VAL A 105 -9.38 -20.43 -12.52
CA VAL A 105 -9.02 -19.06 -12.14
C VAL A 105 -8.35 -18.32 -13.30
N LEU A 106 -7.42 -18.96 -14.01
CA LEU A 106 -6.75 -18.36 -15.17
C LEU A 106 -7.74 -18.05 -16.30
N SER A 107 -8.68 -18.97 -16.58
CA SER A 107 -9.76 -18.74 -17.54
C SER A 107 -10.64 -17.56 -17.13
N LEU A 108 -10.97 -17.46 -15.83
CA LEU A 108 -11.75 -16.35 -15.29
C LEU A 108 -11.04 -15.01 -15.47
N ILE A 109 -9.72 -14.94 -15.23
CA ILE A 109 -8.92 -13.72 -15.42
C ILE A 109 -8.95 -13.27 -16.88
N VAL A 110 -8.70 -14.18 -17.83
CA VAL A 110 -8.70 -13.87 -19.26
C VAL A 110 -10.09 -13.45 -19.72
N LYS A 111 -11.13 -14.16 -19.29
CA LYS A 111 -12.53 -13.82 -19.60
C LYS A 111 -12.91 -12.47 -19.00
N ASN A 112 -12.45 -12.11 -17.80
CA ASN A 112 -12.76 -10.81 -17.21
C ASN A 112 -11.95 -9.66 -17.81
N ALA A 113 -10.71 -9.91 -18.25
CA ALA A 113 -9.87 -8.87 -18.85
C ALA A 113 -10.24 -8.57 -20.32
N PHE A 114 -10.76 -9.57 -21.05
CA PHE A 114 -11.04 -9.47 -22.49
C PHE A 114 -12.47 -9.86 -22.90
N GLY A 115 -13.36 -10.08 -21.92
CA GLY A 115 -14.76 -10.44 -22.16
C GLY A 115 -15.60 -9.27 -22.65
N ILE A 116 -16.60 -9.60 -23.46
CA ILE A 116 -17.53 -8.62 -24.05
C ILE A 116 -18.45 -8.02 -22.95
N ASP A 117 -18.72 -8.77 -21.87
CA ASP A 117 -19.53 -8.31 -20.72
C ASP A 117 -18.89 -7.13 -19.98
N GLN A 118 -17.56 -7.09 -19.81
CA GLN A 118 -16.88 -5.94 -19.20
C GLN A 118 -16.78 -4.75 -20.14
N ALA A 119 -16.74 -5.00 -21.46
CA ALA A 119 -16.71 -3.96 -22.48
C ALA A 119 -18.06 -3.25 -22.68
N ALA A 120 -19.18 -3.90 -22.32
CA ALA A 120 -20.54 -3.38 -22.52
C ALA A 120 -21.07 -2.51 -21.35
N GLY A 121 -20.42 -2.49 -20.19
CA GLY A 121 -20.91 -1.66 -19.07
C GLY A 121 -20.24 -1.82 -17.70
N GLY A 122 -19.26 -2.72 -17.56
CA GLY A 122 -18.49 -2.84 -16.31
C GLY A 122 -19.36 -3.09 -15.07
N ALA A 123 -20.26 -4.08 -15.12
CA ALA A 123 -20.96 -4.62 -13.96
C ALA A 123 -20.64 -6.10 -13.78
#